data_AF-A0A7M3YKH7-F1
#
_entry.id   AF-A0A7M3YKH7-F1
#
_cell.length_a   1.000
_cell.length_b   1.000
_cell.length_c   1.000
_cell.angle_alpha   90.00
_cell.angle_beta   90.00
_cell.angle_gamma   90.00
#
_symmetry.space_group_name_H-M   'P 1'
#
loop_
_entity.id
_entity.type
_entity.pdbx_description
1 polymer ?
#
loop_
_entity_poly.entity_id
_entity_poly.type
_entity_poly.pdbx_seq_one_letter_code
_entity_poly.pdbx_strand_id
1 'polypeptide(L)'
;SNLSSDGSSDDIKTAYDSTIELMSEVLETTGIGLAPLDEELAELAHRAMSGNLYRMESALGILAKMSGNLKLSRLHLSRALSIATLIDDIGAEMRAMHQLGLLALGAKNWNRAAMLFETADRQSQIIGANRLGHLVLAGISRHIDGDEELAKAHINSARSIVSDDKSEATDILTSTGNSLLAIDCPG
;
A
#
# COMPACT_ATOMS: atom_id res chain seq x y z
N SER A 1 -18.01 6.64 -31.41
CA SER A 1 -18.54 7.06 -30.10
C SER A 1 -17.35 7.20 -29.17
N ASN A 2 -17.00 8.44 -28.83
CA ASN A 2 -15.79 8.77 -28.09
C ASN A 2 -15.98 8.46 -26.59
N LEU A 3 -15.16 7.57 -26.06
CA LEU A 3 -14.92 7.43 -24.61
C LEU A 3 -13.92 8.53 -24.22
N SER A 4 -14.43 9.70 -23.83
CA SER A 4 -13.68 10.65 -23.01
C SER A 4 -13.97 10.30 -21.55
N SER A 5 -13.15 9.43 -20.96
CA SER A 5 -13.12 9.27 -19.50
C SER A 5 -12.49 10.54 -18.93
N ASP A 6 -13.30 11.35 -18.27
CA ASP A 6 -12.85 12.58 -17.60
C ASP A 6 -12.29 12.28 -16.20
N GLY A 7 -11.97 11.00 -15.92
CA GLY A 7 -11.51 10.55 -14.61
C GLY A 7 -12.55 10.77 -13.50
N SER A 8 -13.84 10.77 -13.84
CA SER A 8 -14.93 10.98 -12.89
C SER A 8 -14.96 9.88 -11.82
N SER A 9 -15.49 10.18 -10.63
CA SER A 9 -15.73 9.20 -9.56
C SER A 9 -16.52 7.97 -10.08
N ASP A 10 -17.41 8.18 -11.04
CA ASP A 10 -18.16 7.10 -11.72
C ASP A 10 -17.26 6.19 -12.57
N ASP A 11 -16.21 6.71 -13.21
CA ASP A 11 -15.26 5.92 -13.98
C ASP A 11 -14.41 5.05 -13.05
N ILE A 12 -13.98 5.59 -11.90
CA ILE A 12 -13.21 4.87 -10.87
C ILE A 12 -14.04 3.74 -10.28
N LYS A 13 -15.31 4.01 -9.97
CA LYS A 13 -16.22 2.99 -9.46
C LYS A 13 -16.47 1.89 -10.49
N THR A 14 -16.72 2.26 -11.74
CA THR A 14 -16.91 1.28 -12.83
C THR A 14 -15.67 0.41 -13.03
N ALA A 15 -14.47 1.01 -12.98
CA ALA A 15 -13.21 0.27 -13.06
C ALA A 15 -13.03 -0.69 -11.87
N TYR A 16 -13.37 -0.24 -10.65
CA TYR A 16 -13.35 -1.08 -9.46
C TYR A 16 -14.30 -2.27 -9.61
N ASP A 17 -15.57 -2.02 -9.95
CA ASP A 17 -16.63 -3.03 -10.05
C ASP A 17 -16.29 -4.07 -11.13
N SER A 18 -15.81 -3.64 -12.29
CA SER A 18 -15.40 -4.54 -13.37
C SER A 18 -14.17 -5.38 -13.00
N THR A 19 -13.21 -4.78 -12.28
CA THR A 19 -11.98 -5.47 -11.87
C THR A 19 -12.26 -6.51 -10.79
N ILE A 20 -13.10 -6.19 -9.81
CA ILE A 20 -13.42 -7.14 -8.73
C ILE A 20 -14.26 -8.31 -9.25
N GLU A 21 -15.14 -8.09 -10.22
CA GLU A 21 -15.91 -9.15 -10.88
C GLU A 21 -14.98 -10.11 -11.62
N LEU A 22 -14.09 -9.59 -12.48
CA LEU A 22 -13.11 -10.41 -13.20
C LEU A 22 -12.18 -11.17 -12.25
N MET A 23 -11.70 -10.51 -11.19
CA MET A 23 -10.86 -11.16 -10.19
C MET A 23 -11.61 -12.30 -9.48
N SER A 24 -12.89 -12.10 -9.19
CA SER A 24 -13.74 -13.13 -8.58
C SER A 24 -13.89 -14.34 -9.50
N GLU A 25 -14.18 -14.13 -10.79
CA GLU A 25 -14.28 -15.20 -11.78
C GLU A 25 -12.97 -16.00 -11.92
N VAL A 26 -11.82 -15.31 -11.93
CA VAL A 26 -10.51 -15.95 -11.97
C VAL A 26 -10.27 -16.81 -10.73
N LEU A 27 -10.57 -16.29 -9.53
CA LEU A 27 -10.42 -17.03 -8.28
C LEU A 27 -11.35 -18.25 -8.22
N GLU A 28 -12.60 -18.09 -8.65
CA GLU A 28 -13.59 -19.18 -8.71
C GLU A 28 -13.15 -20.28 -9.68
N THR A 29 -12.79 -19.90 -10.91
CA THR A 29 -12.34 -20.84 -11.94
C THR A 29 -11.08 -21.59 -11.50
N THR A 30 -10.13 -20.86 -10.89
CA THR A 30 -8.94 -21.47 -10.31
C THR A 30 -9.31 -22.45 -9.20
N GLY A 31 -10.17 -22.03 -8.26
CA GLY A 31 -10.62 -22.89 -7.17
C GLY A 31 -11.28 -24.18 -7.67
N ILE A 32 -12.13 -24.11 -8.69
CA ILE A 32 -12.74 -25.28 -9.34
C ILE A 32 -11.67 -26.21 -9.92
N GLY A 33 -10.66 -25.65 -10.59
CA GLY A 33 -9.57 -26.42 -11.19
C GLY A 33 -8.61 -27.05 -10.17
N LEU A 34 -8.39 -26.39 -9.03
CA LEU A 34 -7.48 -26.87 -7.97
C LEU A 34 -8.16 -27.81 -6.97
N ALA A 35 -9.48 -27.70 -6.76
CA ALA A 35 -10.22 -28.51 -5.79
C ALA A 35 -10.00 -30.04 -5.89
N PRO A 36 -9.85 -30.67 -7.07
CA PRO A 36 -9.60 -32.10 -7.15
C PRO A 36 -8.12 -32.51 -7.03
N LEU A 37 -7.19 -31.55 -6.96
CA LEU A 37 -5.76 -31.81 -6.88
C LEU A 37 -5.32 -32.10 -5.43
N ASP A 38 -4.12 -32.64 -5.27
CA ASP A 38 -3.49 -32.76 -3.96
C ASP A 38 -2.93 -31.42 -3.48
N GLU A 39 -2.52 -31.39 -2.21
CA GLU A 39 -2.03 -30.18 -1.54
C GLU A 39 -0.79 -29.62 -2.23
N GLU A 40 0.13 -30.47 -2.69
CA GLU A 40 1.38 -30.03 -3.32
C GLU A 40 1.12 -29.29 -4.64
N LEU A 41 0.26 -29.82 -5.50
CA LEU A 41 -0.10 -29.16 -6.76
C LEU A 41 -0.94 -27.89 -6.54
N ALA A 42 -1.84 -27.90 -5.55
CA ALA A 42 -2.62 -26.72 -5.20
C ALA A 42 -1.74 -25.60 -4.64
N GLU A 43 -0.77 -25.92 -3.77
CA GLU A 43 0.18 -24.95 -3.23
C GLU A 43 1.05 -24.35 -4.35
N LEU A 44 1.56 -25.18 -5.25
CA LEU A 44 2.37 -24.73 -6.39
C LEU A 44 1.58 -23.74 -7.27
N ALA A 45 0.32 -24.04 -7.56
CA ALA A 45 -0.55 -23.16 -8.33
C ALA A 45 -0.83 -21.84 -7.60
N HIS A 46 -1.18 -21.88 -6.30
CA HIS A 46 -1.38 -20.68 -5.50
C HIS A 46 -0.14 -19.80 -5.44
N ARG A 47 1.05 -20.40 -5.29
CA ARG A 47 2.32 -19.69 -5.31
C ARG A 47 2.59 -19.05 -6.67
N ALA A 48 2.36 -19.77 -7.77
CA ALA A 48 2.53 -19.25 -9.13
C ALA A 48 1.61 -18.05 -9.42
N MET A 49 0.40 -18.04 -8.84
CA MET A 49 -0.58 -16.97 -9.04
C MET A 49 -0.40 -15.77 -8.10
N SER A 50 0.21 -15.97 -6.94
CA SER A 50 0.31 -14.97 -5.86
C SER A 50 0.86 -13.62 -6.34
N GLY A 51 1.86 -13.64 -7.23
CA GLY A 51 2.42 -12.41 -7.82
C GLY A 51 1.41 -11.54 -8.57
N ASN A 52 0.45 -12.17 -9.26
CA ASN A 52 -0.62 -11.44 -9.96
C ASN A 52 -1.74 -11.05 -9.00
N LEU A 53 -2.09 -11.94 -8.06
CA LEU A 53 -3.15 -11.70 -7.08
C LEU A 53 -2.84 -10.49 -6.18
N TYR A 54 -1.62 -10.35 -5.65
CA TYR A 54 -1.32 -9.20 -4.79
C TYR A 54 -1.38 -7.88 -5.57
N ARG A 55 -1.02 -7.88 -6.86
CA ARG A 55 -1.07 -6.68 -7.72
C ARG A 55 -2.51 -6.26 -7.97
N MET A 56 -3.40 -7.23 -8.23
CA MET A 56 -4.83 -6.97 -8.37
C MET A 56 -5.44 -6.45 -7.07
N GLU A 57 -5.14 -7.08 -5.93
CA GLU A 57 -5.55 -6.57 -4.61
C GLU A 57 -5.00 -5.15 -4.36
N SER A 58 -3.75 -4.86 -4.72
CA SER A 58 -3.18 -3.52 -4.59
C SER A 58 -3.92 -2.49 -5.45
N ALA A 59 -4.23 -2.83 -6.71
CA ALA A 59 -4.96 -1.96 -7.63
C ALA A 59 -6.39 -1.70 -7.15
N LEU A 60 -7.12 -2.74 -6.73
CA LEU A 60 -8.46 -2.62 -6.13
C LEU A 60 -8.42 -1.77 -4.86
N GLY A 61 -7.37 -1.90 -4.05
CA GLY A 61 -7.15 -1.06 -2.89
C GLY A 61 -6.99 0.42 -3.23
N ILE A 62 -6.26 0.74 -4.29
CA ILE A 62 -6.09 2.12 -4.77
C ILE A 62 -7.40 2.67 -5.35
N LEU A 63 -8.10 1.89 -6.18
CA LEU A 63 -9.40 2.29 -6.75
C LEU A 63 -10.46 2.53 -5.65
N ALA A 64 -10.50 1.66 -4.65
CA ALA A 64 -11.37 1.84 -3.50
C ALA A 64 -11.00 3.08 -2.67
N LYS A 65 -9.71 3.42 -2.57
CA LYS A 65 -9.26 4.67 -1.93
C LYS A 65 -9.73 5.89 -2.72
N MET A 66 -9.56 5.87 -4.03
CA MET A 66 -9.91 6.97 -4.94
C MET A 66 -11.42 7.23 -4.98
N SER A 67 -12.25 6.20 -4.77
CA SER A 67 -13.72 6.34 -4.62
C SER A 67 -14.17 6.66 -3.18
N GLY A 68 -13.24 6.98 -2.28
CA GLY A 68 -13.53 7.33 -0.89
C GLY A 68 -13.87 6.13 0.03
N ASN A 69 -13.88 4.90 -0.48
CA ASN A 69 -14.15 3.70 0.33
C ASN A 69 -12.89 3.19 1.05
N LEU A 70 -12.45 3.96 2.05
CA LEU A 70 -11.21 3.69 2.81
C LEU A 70 -11.24 2.34 3.55
N LYS A 71 -12.41 1.87 3.98
CA LYS A 71 -12.55 0.56 4.65
C LYS A 71 -12.26 -0.58 3.68
N LEU A 72 -12.78 -0.49 2.47
CA LEU A 72 -12.56 -1.47 1.41
C LEU A 72 -11.13 -1.41 0.88
N SER A 73 -10.60 -0.20 0.72
CA SER A 73 -9.18 0.02 0.40
C SER A 73 -8.26 -0.70 1.39
N ARG A 74 -8.51 -0.53 2.70
CA ARG A 74 -7.73 -1.20 3.75
C ARG A 74 -7.82 -2.72 3.64
N LEU A 75 -9.00 -3.28 3.34
CA LEU A 75 -9.18 -4.73 3.19
C LEU A 75 -8.31 -5.26 2.05
N HIS A 76 -8.41 -4.67 0.87
CA HIS A 76 -7.65 -5.07 -0.30
C HIS A 76 -6.14 -4.95 -0.08
N LEU A 77 -5.65 -3.82 0.45
CA LEU A 77 -4.23 -3.65 0.75
C LEU A 77 -3.72 -4.61 1.83
N SER A 78 -4.57 -5.02 2.78
CA SER A 78 -4.22 -6.04 3.77
C SER A 78 -4.09 -7.42 3.13
N ARG A 79 -4.95 -7.76 2.17
CA ARG A 79 -4.83 -8.99 1.37
C ARG A 79 -3.58 -8.96 0.49
N ALA A 80 -3.31 -7.84 -0.17
CA ALA A 80 -2.08 -7.65 -0.95
C ALA A 80 -0.83 -7.87 -0.09
N LEU A 81 -0.78 -7.28 1.12
CA LEU A 81 0.32 -7.51 2.06
C LEU A 81 0.44 -9.00 2.44
N SER A 82 -0.67 -9.66 2.77
CA SER A 82 -0.66 -11.08 3.14
C SER A 82 -0.15 -11.98 2.02
N ILE A 83 -0.49 -11.68 0.76
CA ILE A 83 -0.02 -12.44 -0.40
C ILE A 83 1.46 -12.15 -0.67
N ALA A 84 1.88 -10.88 -0.56
CA ALA A 84 3.28 -10.50 -0.72
C ALA A 84 4.19 -11.22 0.29
N THR A 85 3.76 -11.33 1.56
CA THR A 85 4.49 -12.07 2.60
C THR A 85 4.55 -13.58 2.35
N LEU A 86 3.58 -14.15 1.63
CA LEU A 86 3.58 -15.57 1.28
C LEU A 86 4.66 -15.89 0.24
N ILE A 87 4.99 -14.93 -0.63
CA ILE A 87 5.98 -15.08 -1.70
C ILE A 87 7.29 -14.34 -1.44
N ASP A 88 7.47 -13.79 -0.24
CA ASP A 88 8.67 -13.05 0.18
C ASP A 88 9.03 -11.89 -0.78
N ASP A 89 8.01 -11.22 -1.36
CA ASP A 89 8.20 -10.02 -2.18
C ASP A 89 8.31 -8.80 -1.25
N ILE A 90 9.50 -8.63 -0.67
CA ILE A 90 9.83 -7.55 0.27
C ILE A 90 9.46 -6.16 -0.29
N GLY A 91 9.66 -5.95 -1.59
CA GLY A 91 9.30 -4.69 -2.24
C GLY A 91 7.80 -4.45 -2.26
N ALA A 92 6.99 -5.48 -2.55
CA ALA A 92 5.54 -5.40 -2.48
C ALA A 92 5.04 -5.22 -1.05
N GLU A 93 5.61 -5.92 -0.07
CA GLU A 93 5.30 -5.75 1.34
C GLU A 93 5.51 -4.31 1.80
N MET A 94 6.69 -3.74 1.50
CA MET A 94 7.04 -2.35 1.83
C MET A 94 6.00 -1.36 1.30
N ARG A 95 5.62 -1.50 0.01
CA ARG A 95 4.63 -0.62 -0.63
C ARG A 95 3.24 -0.79 -0.01
N ALA A 96 2.82 -2.02 0.25
CA ALA A 96 1.52 -2.31 0.88
C ALA A 96 1.45 -1.72 2.30
N MET A 97 2.52 -1.89 3.10
CA MET A 97 2.62 -1.29 4.43
C MET A 97 2.56 0.24 4.39
N HIS A 98 3.25 0.89 3.44
CA HIS A 98 3.17 2.34 3.27
C HIS A 98 1.73 2.80 2.99
N GLN A 99 1.03 2.16 2.05
CA GLN A 99 -0.35 2.53 1.73
C GLN A 99 -1.31 2.29 2.90
N LEU A 100 -1.15 1.17 3.62
CA LEU A 100 -1.90 0.93 4.85
C LEU A 100 -1.59 1.99 5.93
N GLY A 101 -0.35 2.48 5.99
CA GLY A 101 0.07 3.54 6.90
C GLY A 101 -0.66 4.85 6.61
N LEU A 102 -0.79 5.23 5.34
CA LEU A 102 -1.56 6.41 4.92
C LEU A 102 -3.05 6.27 5.29
N LEU A 103 -3.63 5.08 5.12
CA LEU A 103 -5.02 4.84 5.55
C LEU A 103 -5.18 4.91 7.07
N ALA A 104 -4.20 4.41 7.83
CA ALA A 104 -4.21 4.50 9.29
C ALA A 104 -4.09 5.96 9.76
N LEU A 105 -3.28 6.79 9.09
CA LEU A 105 -3.23 8.24 9.32
C LEU A 105 -4.60 8.88 9.10
N GLY A 106 -5.26 8.62 7.97
CA GLY A 106 -6.60 9.17 7.71
C GLY A 106 -7.66 8.71 8.70
N ALA A 107 -7.52 7.48 9.20
CA ALA A 107 -8.37 6.95 10.26
C ALA A 107 -7.99 7.44 11.67
N LYS A 108 -7.04 8.37 11.79
CA LYS A 108 -6.53 8.91 13.06
C LYS A 108 -5.95 7.86 14.00
N ASN A 109 -5.44 6.77 13.45
CA ASN A 109 -4.77 5.70 14.19
C ASN A 109 -3.25 5.87 14.07
N TRP A 110 -2.74 6.86 14.80
CA TRP A 110 -1.36 7.34 14.72
C TRP A 110 -0.34 6.25 15.08
N ASN A 111 -0.59 5.52 16.16
CA ASN A 111 0.24 4.39 16.57
C ASN A 111 0.34 3.31 15.48
N ARG A 112 -0.80 2.93 14.87
CA ARG A 112 -0.82 1.94 13.78
C ARG A 112 -0.09 2.45 12.54
N ALA A 113 -0.30 3.71 12.19
CA ALA A 113 0.40 4.36 11.08
C ALA A 113 1.91 4.32 11.27
N ALA A 114 2.38 4.73 12.46
CA ALA A 114 3.80 4.71 12.81
C ALA A 114 4.40 3.31 12.64
N MET A 115 3.76 2.28 13.21
CA MET A 115 4.26 0.90 13.07
C MET A 115 4.34 0.42 11.62
N LEU A 116 3.39 0.82 10.77
CA LEU A 116 3.38 0.46 9.35
C LEU A 116 4.53 1.14 8.60
N PHE A 117 4.73 2.44 8.82
CA PHE A 117 5.83 3.16 8.19
C PHE A 117 7.20 2.70 8.68
N GLU A 118 7.35 2.41 9.99
CA GLU A 118 8.58 1.85 10.56
C GLU A 118 8.92 0.48 9.97
N THR A 119 7.90 -0.34 9.69
CA THR A 119 8.14 -1.65 9.08
C THR A 119 8.49 -1.53 7.60
N ALA A 120 7.82 -0.64 6.86
CA ALA A 120 8.20 -0.31 5.49
C ALA A 120 9.63 0.28 5.41
N ASP A 121 10.00 1.12 6.37
CA ASP A 121 11.34 1.67 6.52
C ASP A 121 12.40 0.57 6.71
N ARG A 122 12.14 -0.43 7.56
CA ARG A 122 13.02 -1.59 7.72
C ARG A 122 13.15 -2.40 6.43
N GLN A 123 12.03 -2.68 5.74
CA GLN A 123 12.06 -3.39 4.46
C GLN A 123 12.83 -2.61 3.39
N SER A 124 12.71 -1.28 3.36
CA SER A 124 13.46 -0.44 2.42
C SER A 124 14.98 -0.58 2.58
N GLN A 125 15.50 -0.75 3.80
CA GLN A 125 16.93 -0.99 4.02
C GLN A 125 17.38 -2.30 3.41
N ILE A 126 16.58 -3.36 3.60
CA ILE A 126 16.92 -4.70 3.17
C ILE A 126 17.12 -4.74 1.65
N ILE A 127 16.28 -4.02 0.90
CA ILE A 127 16.33 -3.97 -0.57
C ILE A 127 17.06 -2.75 -1.14
N GLY A 128 17.62 -1.88 -0.30
CA GLY A 128 18.28 -0.64 -0.73
C GLY A 128 17.35 0.37 -1.42
N ALA A 129 16.05 0.37 -1.09
CA ALA A 129 15.08 1.33 -1.60
C ALA A 129 15.10 2.64 -0.79
N ASN A 130 14.52 3.70 -1.37
CA ASN A 130 14.45 4.98 -0.68
C ASN A 130 13.55 4.90 0.56
N ARG A 131 14.06 5.40 1.69
CA ARG A 131 13.43 5.34 3.01
C ARG A 131 12.76 6.62 3.47
N LEU A 132 13.06 7.73 2.80
CA LEU A 132 12.80 9.08 3.33
C LEU A 132 11.32 9.32 3.63
N GLY A 133 10.43 8.95 2.70
CA GLY A 133 8.99 9.09 2.90
C GLY A 133 8.47 8.28 4.09
N HIS A 134 8.97 7.06 4.29
CA HIS A 134 8.57 6.21 5.42
C HIS A 134 9.03 6.83 6.75
N LEU A 135 10.28 7.30 6.84
CA LEU A 135 10.81 7.93 8.05
C LEU A 135 10.05 9.20 8.44
N VAL A 136 9.77 10.07 7.47
CA VAL A 136 9.04 11.31 7.74
C VAL A 136 7.61 11.01 8.21
N LEU A 137 6.91 10.10 7.55
CA LEU A 137 5.56 9.72 7.95
C LEU A 137 5.53 8.99 9.30
N ALA A 138 6.52 8.15 9.61
CA ALA A 138 6.69 7.54 10.93
C ALA A 138 6.93 8.61 12.01
N GLY A 139 7.82 9.57 11.75
CA GLY A 139 8.13 10.67 12.65
C GLY A 139 6.91 11.56 12.94
N ILE A 140 6.16 11.95 11.90
CA ILE A 140 4.90 12.69 12.04
C ILE A 140 3.89 11.88 12.86
N SER A 141 3.70 10.60 12.53
CA SER A 141 2.75 9.73 13.23
C SER A 141 3.08 9.61 14.72
N ARG A 142 4.36 9.39 15.06
CA ARG A 142 4.84 9.30 16.46
C ARG A 142 4.68 10.62 17.20
N HIS A 143 4.97 11.75 16.55
CA HIS A 143 4.80 13.06 17.16
C HIS A 143 3.33 13.31 17.55
N ILE A 144 2.39 12.98 16.66
CA ILE A 144 0.95 13.12 16.93
C ILE A 144 0.48 12.13 18.00
N ASP A 145 1.06 10.92 18.03
CA ASP A 145 0.79 9.90 19.07
C ASP A 145 1.37 10.28 20.45
N GLY A 146 2.20 11.33 20.54
CA GLY A 146 2.83 11.81 21.76
C GLY A 146 4.19 11.18 22.09
N ASP A 147 4.75 10.36 21.19
CA ASP A 147 6.07 9.75 21.33
C ASP A 147 7.16 10.64 20.71
N GLU A 148 7.56 11.67 21.46
CA GLU A 148 8.55 12.65 21.00
C GLU A 148 9.92 12.05 20.73
N GLU A 149 10.32 11.03 21.48
CA GLU A 149 11.67 10.45 21.38
C GLU A 149 11.80 9.66 20.08
N LEU A 150 10.84 8.78 19.76
CA LEU A 150 10.83 8.10 18.48
C LEU A 150 10.61 9.07 17.31
N ALA A 151 9.78 10.09 17.48
CA ALA A 151 9.61 11.12 16.46
C ALA A 151 10.94 11.80 16.12
N LYS A 152 11.69 12.26 17.13
CA LYS A 152 13.01 12.88 16.95
C LYS A 152 14.01 11.93 16.29
N ALA A 153 14.01 10.65 16.68
CA ALA A 153 14.90 9.64 16.08
C ALA A 153 14.63 9.47 14.56
N HIS A 154 13.37 9.35 14.17
CA HIS A 154 12.97 9.23 12.76
C HIS A 154 13.33 10.48 11.95
N ILE A 155 13.05 11.67 12.49
CA ILE A 155 13.36 12.95 11.81
C ILE A 155 14.87 13.17 11.69
N ASN A 156 15.66 12.80 12.69
CA ASN A 156 17.13 12.88 12.61
C ASN A 156 17.69 11.96 11.51
N SER A 157 17.12 10.75 11.36
CA SER A 157 17.49 9.81 10.31
C SER A 157 17.12 10.36 8.92
N ALA A 158 15.91 10.90 8.78
CA ALA A 158 15.46 11.55 7.54
C ALA A 158 16.36 12.74 7.17
N ARG A 159 16.78 13.56 8.15
CA ARG A 159 17.67 14.71 7.92
C ARG A 159 19.02 14.29 7.33
N SER A 160 19.56 13.14 7.71
CA SER A 160 20.79 12.62 7.10
C SER A 160 20.61 12.39 5.61
N ILE A 161 19.54 11.68 5.22
CA ILE A 161 19.21 11.38 3.81
C ILE A 161 19.03 12.66 3.00
N VAL A 162 18.31 13.65 3.55
CA VAL A 162 18.10 14.95 2.89
C VAL A 162 19.42 15.70 2.69
N SER A 163 20.37 15.54 3.62
CA SER A 163 21.67 16.22 3.53
C SER A 163 22.56 15.59 2.47
N ASP A 164 22.42 14.28 2.22
CA ASP A 164 23.19 13.51 1.25
C ASP A 164 22.75 13.82 -0.19
N ASP A 165 21.44 13.82 -0.47
CA ASP A 165 20.87 14.23 -1.76
C ASP A 165 19.61 15.09 -1.59
N LYS A 166 19.79 16.41 -1.72
CA LYS A 166 18.70 17.39 -1.60
C LYS A 166 17.73 17.35 -2.77
N SER A 167 18.19 17.00 -3.97
CA SER A 167 17.35 17.01 -5.16
C SER A 167 16.35 15.87 -5.10
N GLU A 168 16.84 14.65 -4.91
CA GLU A 168 15.98 13.46 -4.76
C GLU A 168 15.06 13.60 -3.54
N ALA A 169 15.59 14.12 -2.43
CA ALA A 169 14.78 14.36 -1.23
C ALA A 169 13.61 15.33 -1.49
N THR A 170 13.80 16.35 -2.32
CA THR A 170 12.74 17.31 -2.64
C THR A 170 11.58 16.61 -3.37
N ASP A 171 11.89 15.76 -4.35
CA ASP A 171 10.86 15.02 -5.11
C ASP A 171 10.05 14.09 -4.19
N ILE A 172 10.74 13.39 -3.29
CA ILE A 172 10.12 12.41 -2.39
C ILE A 172 9.27 13.10 -1.32
N LEU A 173 9.77 14.18 -0.72
CA LEU A 173 9.02 14.94 0.26
C LEU A 173 7.80 15.63 -0.37
N THR A 174 7.92 16.08 -1.63
CA THR A 174 6.77 16.62 -2.39
C THR A 174 5.71 15.55 -2.61
N SER A 175 6.10 14.34 -3.04
CA SER A 175 5.18 13.21 -3.21
C SER A 175 4.53 12.78 -1.88
N THR A 176 5.30 12.81 -0.79
CA THR A 176 4.82 12.54 0.58
C THR A 176 3.79 13.58 1.02
N GLY A 177 4.07 14.87 0.79
CA GLY A 177 3.14 15.97 1.08
C GLY A 177 1.84 15.86 0.30
N ASN A 178 1.90 15.57 -1.01
CA ASN A 178 0.72 15.34 -1.83
C ASN A 178 -0.12 14.15 -1.33
N SER A 179 0.55 13.08 -0.89
CA SER A 179 -0.12 11.92 -0.31
C SER A 179 -0.88 12.28 0.97
N LEU A 180 -0.32 13.15 1.82
CA LEU A 180 -0.97 13.64 3.04
C LEU A 180 -2.19 14.51 2.73
N LEU A 181 -2.08 15.42 1.75
CA LEU A 181 -3.21 16.25 1.33
C LEU A 181 -4.38 15.40 0.83
N ALA A 182 -4.09 14.31 0.10
CA ALA A 182 -5.10 13.41 -0.43
C ALA A 182 -5.78 12.53 0.64
N ILE A 183 -5.28 12.47 1.88
CA ILE A 183 -5.90 11.68 2.95
C ILE A 183 -7.22 12.32 3.42
N ASP A 184 -7.27 13.65 3.49
CA ASP A 184 -8.43 14.41 3.98
C ASP A 184 -9.41 14.80 2.86
N CYS A 185 -9.13 14.44 1.61
CA CYS A 185 -10.05 14.61 0.49
C CYS A 185 -10.98 13.38 0.40
N PRO A 186 -12.26 13.46 0.80
CA PRO A 186 -13.23 12.45 0.39
C PRO A 186 -13.33 12.49 -1.16
N GLY A 187 -13.25 11.32 -1.78
CA GLY A 187 -13.50 11.13 -3.22
C GLY A 187 -14.95 11.33 -3.60
#